data_AF-A0A7W8HFT0-F1
#
_entry.id   AF-A0A7W8HFT0-F1
#
_cell.length_a   1.000
_cell.length_b   1.000
_cell.length_c   1.000
_cell.angle_alpha   90.00
_cell.angle_beta   90.00
_cell.angle_gamma   90.00
#
_symmetry.space_group_name_H-M   'P 1'
#
loop_
_entity.id
_entity.type
_entity.pdbx_description
1 polymer ?
#
loop_
_entity_poly.entity_id
_entity_poly.type
_entity_poly.pdbx_seq_one_letter_code
_entity_poly.pdbx_strand_id
1 'polypeptide(L)'
;MAQGNIAALAFTPHARRRIQSRAIAQRAIEYVLEFGRERRSAGATKIYLDRQARQRLEREVGRTEIARLGHKLDIAVVVGDSDRVVTTMYRTRRTRH
;
A
#
# COMPACT_ATOMS: atom_id res chain seq x y z
N MET A 1 -2.65 -3.04 21.04
CA MET A 1 -2.79 -2.61 19.64
C MET A 1 -1.56 -1.79 19.30
N ALA A 2 -0.54 -2.41 18.71
CA ALA A 2 0.69 -1.72 18.34
C ALA A 2 0.46 -1.01 17.00
N GLN A 3 -0.02 0.23 17.06
CA GLN A 3 0.01 1.14 15.91
C GLN A 3 1.46 1.61 15.77
N GLY A 4 2.26 0.87 14.99
CA GLY A 4 3.56 1.35 14.54
C GLY A 4 3.35 2.64 13.75
N ASN A 5 4.17 3.64 13.97
CA ASN A 5 4.03 4.96 13.36
C ASN A 5 4.46 4.90 11.88
N ILE A 6 3.54 4.52 10.99
CA ILE A 6 3.77 4.28 9.55
C ILE A 6 4.16 5.58 8.80
N ALA A 7 3.89 6.75 9.39
CA ALA A 7 4.24 8.05 8.79
C ALA A 7 5.76 8.32 8.71
N ALA A 8 6.59 7.57 9.45
CA ALA A 8 8.04 7.75 9.50
C ALA A 8 8.85 6.78 8.61
N LEU A 9 8.19 6.03 7.71
CA LEU A 9 8.86 5.01 6.90
C LEU A 9 9.83 5.61 5.86
N ALA A 10 11.11 5.23 5.93
CA ALA A 10 12.12 5.61 4.93
C ALA A 10 12.04 4.72 3.68
N PHE A 11 11.96 5.33 2.49
CA PHE A 11 12.00 4.60 1.22
C PHE A 11 13.43 4.17 0.87
N THR A 12 13.63 2.88 0.62
CA THR A 12 14.91 2.38 0.11
C THR A 12 15.17 2.86 -1.34
N PRO A 13 16.44 2.95 -1.80
CA PRO A 13 16.76 3.26 -3.20
C PRO A 13 16.08 2.29 -4.19
N HIS A 14 15.93 1.02 -3.79
CA HIS A 14 15.22 0.01 -4.58
C HIS A 14 13.72 0.33 -4.69
N ALA A 15 13.08 0.73 -3.59
CA ALA A 15 11.68 1.14 -3.58
C ALA A 15 11.45 2.41 -4.42
N ARG A 16 12.30 3.44 -4.28
CA ARG A 16 12.21 4.68 -5.08
C ARG A 16 12.30 4.40 -6.58
N ARG A 17 13.25 3.55 -7.00
CA ARG A 17 13.41 3.17 -8.41
C ARG A 17 12.19 2.43 -8.97
N ARG A 18 11.54 1.57 -8.17
CA ARG A 18 10.32 0.84 -8.57
C ARG A 18 9.07 1.71 -8.60
N ILE A 19 8.94 2.66 -7.67
CA ILE A 19 7.83 3.63 -7.68
C ILE A 19 7.87 4.47 -8.96
N GLN A 20 9.07 4.97 -9.31
CA GLN A 20 9.30 5.73 -10.53
C GLN A 20 9.08 4.90 -11.80
N SER A 21 9.59 3.67 -11.87
CA SER A 21 9.48 2.84 -13.08
C SER A 21 8.07 2.31 -13.35
N ARG A 22 7.15 2.42 -12.39
CA ARG A 22 5.78 1.89 -12.49
C ARG A 22 4.68 2.95 -12.49
N ALA A 23 5.05 4.23 -12.52
CA ALA A 23 4.13 5.37 -12.43
C ALA A 23 3.09 5.24 -11.30
N ILE A 24 3.50 4.62 -10.18
CA ILE A 24 2.66 4.45 -9.00
C ILE A 24 2.53 5.83 -8.37
N ALA A 25 1.29 6.32 -8.26
CA ALA A 25 1.03 7.61 -7.63
C ALA A 25 1.41 7.55 -6.15
N GLN A 26 2.16 8.55 -5.67
CA GLN A 26 2.54 8.66 -4.25
C GLN A 26 1.32 8.58 -3.33
N ARG A 27 0.22 9.24 -3.69
CA ARG A 27 -1.08 9.14 -3.00
C ARG A 27 -1.60 7.71 -2.85
N ALA A 28 -1.40 6.85 -3.85
CA ALA A 28 -1.84 5.46 -3.74
C ALA A 28 -1.04 4.69 -2.68
N ILE A 29 0.23 5.01 -2.50
CA ILE A 29 1.08 4.43 -1.45
C ILE A 29 0.61 4.94 -0.08
N GLU A 30 0.38 6.24 0.06
CA GLU A 30 -0.16 6.84 1.29
C GLU A 30 -1.48 6.18 1.71
N TYR A 31 -2.44 6.07 0.79
CA TYR A 31 -3.71 5.41 1.10
C TYR A 31 -3.58 3.93 1.45
N VAL A 32 -2.66 3.21 0.81
CA VAL A 32 -2.43 1.80 1.17
C VAL A 32 -1.79 1.69 2.55
N LEU A 33 -0.86 2.58 2.89
CA LEU A 33 -0.22 2.62 4.20
C LEU A 33 -1.20 3.01 5.32
N GLU A 34 -2.11 3.95 5.06
CA GLU A 34 -3.05 4.48 6.05
C GLU A 34 -4.29 3.60 6.23
N PHE A 35 -4.91 3.14 5.15
CA PHE A 35 -6.19 2.41 5.19
C PHE A 35 -6.03 0.90 5.01
N GLY A 36 -4.89 0.47 4.51
CA GLY A 36 -4.62 -0.92 4.16
C GLY A 36 -4.56 -1.85 5.35
N ARG A 37 -4.66 -3.13 5.04
CA ARG A 37 -4.53 -4.20 6.02
C ARG A 37 -3.12 -4.74 6.01
N GLU A 38 -2.56 -4.85 7.20
CA GLU A 38 -1.27 -5.48 7.43
C GLU A 38 -1.38 -7.00 7.45
N ARG A 39 -0.47 -7.67 6.75
CA ARG A 39 -0.26 -9.11 6.80
C ARG A 39 1.22 -9.40 6.93
N ARG A 40 1.63 -9.84 8.13
CA ARG A 40 3.00 -10.27 8.41
C ARG A 40 3.26 -11.66 7.82
N SER A 41 4.40 -11.83 7.17
CA SER A 41 4.86 -13.10 6.60
C SER A 41 6.39 -13.09 6.50
N ALA A 42 7.05 -14.05 7.16
CA ALA A 42 8.49 -14.31 7.06
C ALA A 42 9.39 -13.07 7.22
N GLY A 43 9.24 -12.28 8.30
CA GLY A 43 10.09 -11.10 8.58
C GLY A 43 9.76 -9.86 7.75
N ALA A 44 8.60 -9.85 7.08
CA ALA A 44 8.10 -8.69 6.36
C ALA A 44 6.59 -8.49 6.57
N THR A 45 6.17 -7.24 6.60
CA THR A 45 4.76 -6.84 6.69
C THR A 45 4.30 -6.37 5.32
N LYS A 46 3.28 -7.04 4.77
CA LYS A 46 2.64 -6.65 3.52
C LYS A 46 1.38 -5.87 3.84
N ILE A 47 1.27 -4.65 3.33
CA ILE A 47 0.14 -3.76 3.48
C ILE A 47 -0.58 -3.66 2.14
N TYR A 48 -1.89 -3.89 2.13
CA TYR A 48 -2.70 -3.82 0.91
C TYR A 48 -4.14 -3.43 1.23
N LEU A 49 -4.82 -2.82 0.26
CA LEU A 49 -6.26 -2.55 0.38
C LEU A 49 -7.05 -3.84 0.10
N ASP A 50 -7.67 -4.40 1.14
CA ASP A 50 -8.71 -5.41 0.98
C ASP A 50 -10.08 -4.77 0.71
N ARG A 51 -11.13 -5.58 0.55
CA ARG A 51 -12.47 -5.07 0.24
C ARG A 51 -12.99 -4.12 1.32
N GLN A 52 -12.72 -4.39 2.60
CA GLN A 52 -13.20 -3.56 3.71
C GLN A 52 -12.39 -2.25 3.79
N ALA A 53 -11.06 -2.35 3.68
CA ALA A 53 -10.16 -1.20 3.61
C ALA A 53 -10.52 -0.26 2.46
N ARG A 54 -10.84 -0.82 1.28
CA ARG A 54 -11.27 -0.03 0.11
C ARG A 54 -12.59 0.68 0.34
N GLN A 55 -13.57 0.02 0.97
CA GLN A 55 -14.84 0.67 1.33
C GLN A 55 -14.67 1.79 2.36
N ARG A 56 -13.76 1.63 3.34
CA ARG A 56 -13.44 2.70 4.30
C ARG A 56 -12.77 3.89 3.60
N LEU A 57 -11.77 3.61 2.77
CA LEU A 57 -11.09 4.63 1.97
C LEU A 57 -12.08 5.40 1.07
N GLU A 58 -13.02 4.72 0.40
CA GLU A 58 -14.05 5.37 -0.42
C GLU A 58 -15.01 6.25 0.39
N ARG A 59 -15.29 5.89 1.65
CA ARG A 59 -16.15 6.67 2.54
C ARG A 59 -15.46 7.94 3.05
N GLU A 60 -14.16 7.86 3.36
CA GLU A 60 -13.41 8.98 3.95
C GLU A 60 -12.86 9.94 2.89
N VAL A 61 -12.30 9.42 1.80
CA VAL A 61 -11.66 10.24 0.74
C VAL A 61 -12.65 10.57 -0.39
N GLY A 62 -13.68 9.75 -0.56
CA GLY A 62 -14.70 9.93 -1.60
C GLY A 62 -14.44 9.11 -2.85
N ARG A 63 -15.52 8.51 -3.37
CA ARG A 63 -15.50 7.55 -4.48
C ARG A 63 -14.87 8.10 -5.78
N THR A 64 -15.00 9.38 -6.05
CA THR A 64 -14.48 10.02 -7.29
C THR A 64 -12.96 10.03 -7.33
N GLU A 65 -12.30 10.36 -6.22
CA GLU A 65 -10.83 10.38 -6.14
C GLU A 65 -10.27 8.96 -6.21
N ILE A 66 -10.93 8.01 -5.54
CA ILE A 66 -10.57 6.59 -5.60
C ILE A 66 -10.73 6.02 -7.02
N ALA A 67 -11.78 6.41 -7.74
CA ALA A 67 -11.99 6.02 -9.13
C ALA A 67 -10.89 6.57 -10.05
N ARG A 68 -10.40 7.79 -9.83
CA ARG A 68 -9.28 8.39 -10.60
C ARG A 68 -7.97 7.63 -10.43
N LEU A 69 -7.70 7.14 -9.21
CA LEU A 69 -6.51 6.32 -8.96
C LEU A 69 -6.65 4.91 -9.55
N GLY A 70 -7.86 4.35 -9.58
CA GLY A 70 -8.19 3.14 -10.32
C GLY A 70 -7.27 1.95 -9.97
N HIS A 71 -6.63 1.38 -10.99
CA HIS A 71 -5.71 0.25 -10.84
C HIS A 71 -4.42 0.59 -10.07
N LYS A 72 -4.10 1.87 -9.88
CA LYS A 72 -2.94 2.30 -9.09
C LYS A 72 -3.09 1.99 -7.60
N LEU A 73 -4.32 1.74 -7.13
CA LEU A 73 -4.62 1.29 -5.77
C LEU A 73 -4.50 -0.22 -5.58
N ASP A 74 -4.37 -0.99 -6.66
CA ASP A 74 -4.19 -2.45 -6.59
C ASP A 74 -2.70 -2.78 -6.36
N ILE A 75 -2.08 -2.10 -5.40
CA ILE A 75 -0.69 -2.29 -4.99
C ILE A 75 -0.63 -2.93 -3.60
N ALA A 76 0.49 -3.59 -3.32
CA ALA A 76 0.90 -3.99 -1.99
C ALA A 76 2.21 -3.29 -1.65
N VAL A 77 2.28 -2.71 -0.45
CA VAL A 77 3.49 -2.12 0.13
C VAL A 77 4.08 -3.14 1.08
N VAL A 78 5.35 -3.50 0.88
CA VAL A 78 6.08 -4.43 1.75
C VAL A 78 7.04 -3.63 2.60
N VAL A 79 6.85 -3.70 3.92
CA VAL A 79 7.69 -3.10 4.95
C VAL A 79 8.51 -4.22 5.60
N GLY A 80 9.83 -4.07 5.66
CA GLY A 80 10.71 -5.01 6.37
C GLY A 80 10.80 -4.69 7.86
N ASP A 81 11.39 -5.59 8.64
CA ASP A 81 11.52 -5.48 10.11
C ASP A 81 12.28 -4.23 10.62
N SER A 82 12.88 -3.40 9.74
CA SER A 82 13.54 -2.14 10.10
C SER A 82 12.74 -0.89 9.74
N ASP A 83 11.40 -0.97 9.68
CA ASP A 83 10.52 0.15 9.30
C ASP A 83 10.93 0.82 7.97
N ARG A 84 11.42 0.00 7.04
CA ARG A 84 11.81 0.42 5.70
C ARG A 84 10.85 -0.16 4.69
N VAL A 85 10.35 0.69 3.78
CA VAL A 85 9.60 0.21 2.62
C VAL A 85 10.58 -0.52 1.70
N VAL A 86 10.48 -1.84 1.68
CA VAL A 86 11.34 -2.74 0.92
C VAL A 86 10.87 -2.81 -0.53
N THR A 87 9.55 -2.80 -0.79
CA THR A 87 9.01 -2.93 -2.16
C THR A 87 7.56 -2.49 -2.28
N THR A 88 7.21 -1.80 -3.38
CA THR A 88 5.83 -1.69 -3.88
C THR A 88 5.64 -2.67 -5.04
N MET A 89 4.55 -3.42 -5.04
CA MET A 89 4.19 -4.31 -6.16
C MET A 89 2.73 -4.16 -6.54
N TYR A 90 2.42 -4.15 -7.84
CA TYR A 90 1.04 -4.34 -8.31
C TYR A 90 0.61 -5.77 -8.01
N ARG A 91 -0.60 -5.96 -7.47
CA ARG A 91 -1.24 -7.27 -7.36
C ARG A 91 -1.73 -7.68 -8.75
N THR A 92 -0.92 -8.44 -9.48
CA THR A 92 -1.33 -9.07 -10.74
C THR A 92 -2.25 -10.28 -10.57
N ARG A 93 -2.67 -10.62 -9.35
CA ARG A 93 -3.65 -11.70 -9.11
C ARG A 93 -4.80 -11.23 -8.22
N ARG A 94 -5.96 -11.05 -8.87
CA ARG A 94 -7.28 -11.31 -8.27
C ARG A 94 -7.28 -12.78 -7.81
N THR A 95 -6.86 -13.04 -6.58
CA THR A 95 -7.25 -14.28 -5.93
C THR A 95 -8.74 -14.17 -5.64
N ARG A 96 -9.55 -14.73 -6.53
CA ARG A 96 -10.91 -15.18 -6.21
C ARG A 96 -10.74 -16.25 -5.12
N HIS A 97 -11.25 -15.98 -3.94
CA HIS A 97 -11.59 -17.01 -2.95
C HIS A 97 -12.79 -16.53 -2.16
#